data_AF-L8IHK8-F1
#
_entry.id   AF-L8IHK8-F1
#
_cell.length_a   1.000
_cell.length_b   1.000
_cell.length_c   1.000
_cell.angle_alpha   90.00
_cell.angle_beta   90.00
_cell.angle_gamma   90.00
#
_symmetry.space_group_name_H-M   'P 1'
#
loop_
_entity.id
_entity.type
_entity.pdbx_description
1 polymer ?
#
loop_
_entity_poly.entity_id
_entity_poly.type
_entity_poly.pdbx_seq_one_letter_code
_entity_poly.pdbx_strand_id
1 'polypeptide(L)' 'EYTITIHNHIYGMSFNKCSPQALKEIWKFAMKEMGAPDVHTDTRLNKAIWAKGIRNVP' A
#
# COMPACT_ATOMS: atom_id res chain seq x y z
N GLU A 1 2.02 -16.45 -1.46
CA GLU A 1 2.38 -15.30 -0.59
C GLU A 1 3.25 -14.36 -1.41
N TYR A 2 3.00 -13.05 -1.36
CA TYR A 2 3.73 -12.04 -2.13
C TYR A 2 4.34 -11.00 -1.19
N THR A 3 5.53 -10.51 -1.52
CA THR A 3 6.20 -9.44 -0.76
C THR A 3 6.29 -8.20 -1.63
N ILE A 4 5.88 -7.04 -1.10
CA ILE A 4 5.94 -5.75 -1.80
C ILE A 4 6.82 -4.78 -1.02
N THR A 5 7.79 -4.15 -1.69
CA THR A 5 8.67 -3.14 -1.09
C THR A 5 8.11 -1.74 -1.32
N ILE A 6 7.45 -1.15 -0.31
CA ILE A 6 6.73 0.12 -0.46
C ILE A 6 7.67 1.34 -0.53
N HIS A 7 8.87 1.24 0.06
CA HIS A 7 9.84 2.33 0.16
C HIS A 7 10.12 3.03 -1.18
N ASN A 8 10.33 2.27 -2.25
CA ASN A 8 10.65 2.84 -3.57
C ASN A 8 9.47 3.59 -4.20
N HIS A 9 8.22 3.23 -3.84
CA HIS A 9 7.01 3.83 -4.38
C HIS A 9 6.57 5.09 -3.63
N ILE A 10 7.04 5.27 -2.40
CA ILE A 10 6.80 6.48 -1.59
C ILE A 10 7.98 7.45 -1.59
N TYR A 11 9.11 7.08 -2.19
CA TYR A 11 10.29 7.92 -2.30
C TYR A 11 9.98 9.23 -3.04
N GLY A 12 10.36 10.36 -2.44
CA GLY A 12 10.10 11.70 -3.00
C GLY A 12 8.65 12.20 -2.88
N MET A 13 7.75 11.43 -2.26
CA MET A 13 6.35 11.84 -2.04
C MET A 13 6.22 12.72 -0.79
N SER A 14 5.27 13.68 -0.81
CA SER A 14 4.93 14.44 0.40
C SER A 14 4.37 13.52 1.49
N PHE A 15 4.81 13.72 2.74
CA PHE A 15 4.44 12.87 3.88
C PHE A 15 2.93 12.72 4.11
N ASN A 16 2.15 13.74 3.75
CA ASN A 16 0.68 13.70 3.87
C ASN A 16 0.02 12.71 2.89
N LYS A 17 0.78 12.11 1.98
CA LYS A 17 0.27 11.16 0.97
C LYS A 17 0.89 9.77 1.07
N CYS A 18 1.84 9.51 1.97
CA CYS A 18 2.59 8.24 1.99
C CYS A 18 1.68 7.02 2.25
N SER A 19 0.93 7.01 3.34
CA SER A 19 0.00 5.91 3.67
C SER A 19 -1.11 5.67 2.62
N PRO A 20 -1.85 6.70 2.15
CA PRO A 20 -2.83 6.49 1.09
C PRO A 20 -2.21 6.11 -0.27
N GLN A 21 -0.98 6.53 -0.57
CA GLN A 21 -0.27 6.09 -1.77
C GLN A 21 0.16 4.63 -1.68
N ALA A 22 0.66 4.20 -0.51
CA ALA A 22 1.05 2.82 -0.27
C ALA A 22 -0.12 1.85 -0.50
N LEU A 23 -1.31 2.20 -0.02
CA LEU A 23 -2.53 1.42 -0.27
C LEU A 23 -2.86 1.31 -1.76
N LYS A 24 -2.78 2.41 -2.51
CA LYS A 24 -3.00 2.40 -3.96
C LYS A 24 -1.99 1.52 -4.67
N GLU A 25 -0.74 1.51 -4.22
CA GLU A 25 0.31 0.73 -4.85
C GLU A 25 0.16 -0.77 -4.57
N ILE A 26 -0.20 -1.14 -3.33
CA ILE A 26 -0.57 -2.52 -2.99
C ILE A 26 -1.74 -2.97 -3.85
N TRP A 27 -2.77 -2.14 -4.02
CA TRP A 27 -3.94 -2.47 -4.84
C TRP A 27 -3.56 -2.68 -6.30
N LYS A 28 -2.74 -1.79 -6.89
CA LYS A 28 -2.23 -1.95 -8.26
C LYS A 28 -1.39 -3.22 -8.43
N PHE A 29 -0.49 -3.50 -7.49
CA PHE A 29 0.32 -4.71 -7.50
C PHE A 29 -0.56 -5.95 -7.46
N ALA A 30 -1.54 -5.96 -6.57
CA ALA A 30 -2.46 -7.07 -6.41
C ALA A 30 -3.32 -7.32 -7.65
N MET A 31 -3.83 -6.26 -8.29
CA MET A 31 -4.53 -6.38 -9.58
C MET A 31 -3.63 -6.94 -10.69
N LYS A 32 -2.37 -6.48 -10.76
CA LYS A 32 -1.42 -6.92 -11.78
C LYS A 32 -1.04 -8.40 -11.62
N GLU A 33 -0.74 -8.83 -10.40
CA GLU A 33 -0.30 -10.21 -10.13
C GLU A 33 -1.46 -11.21 -10.16
N MET A 34 -2.65 -10.82 -9.68
CA MET A 34 -3.81 -11.74 -9.64
C MET A 34 -4.65 -11.73 -10.92
N GLY A 35 -4.49 -10.73 -11.80
CA GLY A 35 -5.30 -10.59 -13.02
C GLY A 35 -6.80 -10.36 -12.75
N ALA A 36 -7.17 -10.05 -11.51
CA ALA A 36 -8.55 -9.86 -11.08
C ALA A 36 -8.91 -8.36 -11.12
N PRO A 37 -10.09 -7.99 -11.66
CA PRO A 37 -10.51 -6.59 -11.77
C PRO A 37 -10.94 -5.98 -10.43
N ASP A 38 -11.35 -6.79 -9.46
CA ASP A 38 -11.73 -6.34 -8.12
C ASP A 38 -10.91 -7.08 -7.06
N VAL A 39 -10.07 -6.33 -6.37
CA VAL A 39 -9.21 -6.84 -5.30
C VAL A 39 -9.50 -6.07 -4.03
N HIS A 40 -10.02 -6.79 -3.03
CA HIS A 40 -10.31 -6.23 -1.72
C HIS A 40 -9.07 -6.30 -0.83
N THR A 41 -8.67 -5.17 -0.25
CA THR A 41 -7.58 -5.13 0.74
C THR A 41 -8.13 -5.57 2.09
N ASP A 42 -7.48 -6.54 2.73
CA ASP A 42 -7.90 -7.00 4.05
C ASP A 42 -7.82 -5.87 5.10
N THR A 43 -8.78 -5.86 6.03
CA THR A 43 -8.87 -4.81 7.04
C THR A 43 -7.66 -4.80 7.99
N ARG A 44 -7.00 -5.94 8.23
CA ARG A 44 -5.79 -6.01 9.06
C ARG A 44 -4.60 -5.39 8.35
N LEU A 45 -4.47 -5.62 7.04
CA LEU A 45 -3.44 -5.00 6.22
C LEU A 45 -3.61 -3.47 6.19
N ASN A 46 -4.84 -2.99 5.97
CA ASN A 46 -5.12 -1.55 6.02
C ASN A 46 -4.75 -0.96 7.39
N LYS A 47 -5.18 -1.59 8.50
CA LYS A 47 -4.81 -1.14 9.85
C LYS A 47 -3.30 -1.12 10.09
N ALA A 48 -2.55 -2.10 9.58
CA ALA A 48 -1.10 -2.15 9.71
C ALA A 48 -0.41 -0.98 9.00
N ILE A 49 -0.87 -0.62 7.79
CA ILE A 49 -0.34 0.51 7.02
C ILE A 49 -0.61 1.84 7.74
N TRP A 50 -1.79 1.98 8.37
CA TRP A 50 -2.16 3.18 9.12
C TRP A 50 -1.62 3.22 10.56
N ALA A 51 -1.06 2.12 11.10
CA ALA A 51 -0.68 2.02 12.51
C ALA A 51 0.36 3.05 12.95
N LYS A 52 1.24 3.47 12.03
CA LYS A 52 2.28 4.48 12.25
C LYS A 52 1.89 5.88 11.73
N GLY A 53 0.61 6.07 11.40
CA GLY A 53 0.06 7.32 10.89
C GLY A 53 0.27 7.52 9.38
N ILE A 54 0.10 8.76 8.92
CA ILE A 54 0.09 9.08 7.48
C ILE A 54 1.49 9.06 6.84
N ARG A 55 2.52 9.33 7.65
CA ARG A 55 3.89 9.57 7.20
C ARG A 55 4.73 8.30 7.08
N ASN A 56 4.62 7.41 8.05
CA ASN A 56 5.52 6.27 8.19
C ASN A 56 4.78 5.00 7.80
N VAL A 57 4.94 4.56 6.55
CA VAL A 57 4.41 3.26 6.13
C VAL A 57 5.36 2.16 6.59
N PRO A 58 4.87 1.01 7.09
CA PRO A 58 5.71 -0.13 7.47
C PRO A 58 6.60 -0.65 6.33
#